data_AF-A0A934PUQ4-F1
#
_entry.id   AF-A0A934PUQ4-F1
#
_cell.length_a   1.000
_cell.length_b   1.000
_cell.length_c   1.000
_cell.angle_alpha   90.00
_cell.angle_beta   90.00
_cell.angle_gamma   90.00
#
_symmetry.space_group_name_H-M   'P 1'
#
loop_
_entity.id
_entity.type
_entity.pdbx_description
1 polymer ?
#
loop_
_entity_poly.entity_id
_entity_poly.type
_entity_poly.pdbx_seq_one_letter_code
_entity_poly.pdbx_strand_id
1 'polypeptide(L)'
;MNDRQKKIFLAICITVPFLLYSVYYYGMIIKNAPYRFAEFDSMVFKYGYNDSLVNQYDSKTGDYQYVNSKDSLVKMHLKLTKDDLLYLHRKAADLGFWDFPVDETKDDTAKIRSPRYYIEFNYKRKSKKVTFDEAYNGDPKLIDANEQLIKEIKSKLSDAEGRQKQ
;
A
#
# COMPACT_ATOMS: atom_id res chain seq x y z
N MET A 1 52.31 22.66 -8.00
CA MET A 1 51.33 22.04 -7.06
C MET A 1 52.07 21.45 -5.89
N ASN A 2 51.78 21.92 -4.68
CA ASN A 2 52.41 21.45 -3.45
C ASN A 2 51.87 20.05 -3.08
N ASP A 3 52.69 19.13 -2.57
CA ASP A 3 52.29 17.74 -2.27
C ASP A 3 51.12 17.64 -1.30
N ARG A 4 51.00 18.62 -0.40
CA ARG A 4 49.87 18.74 0.52
C ARG A 4 48.54 18.93 -0.22
N GLN A 5 48.53 19.71 -1.31
CA GLN A 5 47.32 19.94 -2.12
C GLN A 5 46.92 18.68 -2.90
N LYS A 6 47.90 17.93 -3.43
CA LYS A 6 47.64 16.65 -4.12
C LYS A 6 47.01 15.62 -3.19
N LYS A 7 47.50 15.50 -1.96
CA LYS A 7 46.94 14.58 -0.95
C LYS A 7 45.53 14.97 -0.53
N ILE A 8 45.28 16.26 -0.32
CA ILE A 8 43.94 16.77 0.03
C ILE A 8 42.96 16.52 -1.14
N PHE A 9 43.38 16.82 -2.37
CA PHE A 9 42.56 16.60 -3.56
C PHE A 9 42.20 15.12 -3.75
N LEU A 10 43.18 14.22 -3.62
CA LEU A 10 42.96 12.78 -3.72
C LEU A 10 42.00 12.28 -2.63
N ALA A 11 42.18 12.74 -1.38
CA ALA A 11 41.29 12.38 -0.28
C ALA A 11 39.85 12.84 -0.55
N ILE A 12 39.65 14.08 -1.00
CA ILE A 12 38.31 14.61 -1.32
C ILE A 12 37.69 13.83 -2.49
N CYS A 13 38.44 13.54 -3.55
CA CYS A 13 37.95 12.78 -4.71
C CYS A 13 37.49 11.36 -4.38
N ILE A 14 37.98 10.75 -3.29
CA ILE A 14 37.54 9.43 -2.84
C ILE A 14 36.39 9.57 -1.84
N THR A 15 36.53 10.48 -0.87
CA THR A 15 35.61 10.59 0.26
C THR A 15 34.26 11.18 -0.16
N VAL A 16 34.25 12.17 -1.06
CA VAL A 16 33.01 12.83 -1.51
C VAL A 16 32.08 11.90 -2.28
N PRO A 17 32.51 11.18 -3.35
CA PRO A 17 31.61 10.25 -4.04
C PRO A 17 31.17 9.09 -3.14
N PHE A 18 32.03 8.62 -2.23
CA PHE A 18 31.66 7.59 -1.25
C PHE A 18 30.55 8.07 -0.29
N LEU A 19 30.67 9.29 0.24
CA LEU A 19 29.66 9.88 1.10
C LEU A 19 28.37 10.18 0.34
N LEU A 20 28.43 10.70 -0.89
CA LEU A 20 27.26 10.93 -1.74
C LEU A 20 26.51 9.62 -2.02
N TYR A 21 27.24 8.56 -2.39
CA TYR A 21 26.66 7.24 -2.61
C TYR A 21 26.01 6.69 -1.35
N SER A 22 26.71 6.79 -0.21
CA SER A 22 26.19 6.34 1.08
C SER A 22 24.91 7.10 1.48
N VAL A 23 24.91 8.42 1.39
CA VAL A 23 23.73 9.23 1.72
C VAL A 23 22.56 8.94 0.78
N TYR A 24 22.80 8.79 -0.52
CA TYR A 24 21.75 8.43 -1.48
C TYR A 24 21.15 7.06 -1.18
N TYR A 25 22.00 6.04 -1.01
CA TYR A 25 21.57 4.66 -0.77
C TYR A 25 20.87 4.51 0.59
N TYR A 26 21.49 4.97 1.67
CA TYR A 26 20.91 4.88 3.01
C TYR A 26 19.74 5.84 3.20
N GLY A 27 19.71 7.00 2.53
CA GLY A 27 18.57 7.92 2.55
C GLY A 27 17.30 7.29 1.96
N MET A 28 17.43 6.56 0.85
CA MET A 28 16.32 5.81 0.27
C MET A 28 15.82 4.71 1.21
N ILE A 29 16.73 4.01 1.90
CA ILE A 29 16.37 2.99 2.89
C ILE A 29 15.67 3.59 4.11
N ILE A 30 16.12 4.75 4.62
CA ILE A 30 15.51 5.42 5.78
C ILE A 30 14.11 5.95 5.43
N LYS A 31 13.90 6.45 4.21
CA LYS A 31 12.57 6.87 3.74
C LYS A 31 11.58 5.68 3.68
N ASN A 32 12.07 4.49 3.33
CA ASN A 32 11.29 3.24 3.27
C ASN A 32 11.27 2.46 4.61
N ALA A 33 12.09 2.84 5.58
CA ALA A 33 12.24 2.16 6.87
C ALA A 33 10.96 2.08 7.75
N PRO A 34 9.98 2.99 7.70
CA PRO A 34 8.78 2.84 8.54
C PRO A 34 7.80 1.78 8.03
N TYR A 35 7.97 1.28 6.80
CA TYR A 35 7.10 0.25 6.22
C TYR A 35 7.84 -1.07 6.10
N ARG A 36 8.36 -1.59 7.22
CA ARG A 36 8.95 -2.93 7.26
C ARG A 36 7.88 -3.94 7.64
N PHE A 37 7.80 -5.05 6.91
CA PHE A 37 6.88 -6.15 7.23
C PHE A 37 7.07 -6.70 8.67
N ALA A 38 8.28 -6.61 9.24
CA ALA A 38 8.54 -7.00 10.63
C ALA A 38 7.73 -6.17 11.67
N GLU A 39 7.31 -4.96 11.29
CA GLU A 39 6.45 -4.09 12.09
C GLU A 39 5.00 -4.06 11.61
N PHE A 40 4.64 -4.87 10.60
CA PHE A 40 3.27 -4.95 10.11
C PHE A 40 2.35 -5.56 11.17
N ASP A 41 1.23 -4.88 11.45
CA ASP A 41 0.22 -5.33 12.42
C ASP A 41 -1.03 -5.83 11.69
N SER A 42 -1.63 -5.00 10.83
CA SER A 42 -2.85 -5.37 10.10
C SER A 42 -3.05 -4.62 8.79
N MET A 43 -3.90 -5.18 7.94
CA MET A 43 -4.43 -4.54 6.75
C MET A 43 -5.95 -4.47 6.85
N VAL A 44 -6.50 -3.30 6.58
CA VAL A 44 -7.94 -3.09 6.47
C VAL A 44 -8.24 -2.76 5.02
N PHE A 45 -9.20 -3.48 4.45
CA PHE A 45 -9.66 -3.27 3.08
C PHE A 45 -11.17 -3.11 3.08
N LYS A 46 -11.67 -1.99 2.58
CA LYS A 46 -13.10 -1.75 2.44
C LYS A 46 -13.41 -1.32 1.03
N TYR A 47 -14.55 -1.76 0.51
CA TYR A 47 -14.99 -1.36 -0.82
C TYR A 47 -16.51 -1.34 -0.92
N GLY A 48 -17.03 -0.45 -1.75
CA GLY A 48 -18.46 -0.29 -1.94
C GLY A 48 -18.76 0.82 -2.91
N TYR A 49 -20.00 1.31 -2.90
CA TYR A 49 -20.43 2.42 -3.74
C TYR A 49 -20.63 3.65 -2.86
N ASN A 50 -19.95 4.76 -3.20
CA ASN A 50 -20.03 6.05 -2.51
C ASN A 50 -19.89 5.94 -0.97
N ASP A 51 -20.89 6.42 -0.22
CA ASP A 51 -20.90 6.51 1.26
C ASP A 51 -21.06 5.15 1.97
N SER A 52 -21.33 4.08 1.22
CA SER A 52 -21.58 2.76 1.79
C SER A 52 -20.46 1.79 1.42
N LEU A 53 -19.40 1.79 2.24
CA LEU A 53 -18.33 0.79 2.22
C LEU A 53 -18.82 -0.50 2.91
N VAL A 54 -19.81 -1.15 2.30
CA VAL A 54 -20.48 -2.33 2.87
C VAL A 54 -19.52 -3.51 2.97
N ASN A 55 -18.65 -3.69 1.99
CA ASN A 55 -17.69 -4.80 2.02
C ASN A 55 -16.46 -4.38 2.80
N GLN A 56 -16.08 -5.17 3.81
CA GLN A 56 -14.98 -4.84 4.71
C GLN A 56 -14.21 -6.10 5.07
N TYR A 57 -12.91 -5.95 5.20
CA TYR A 57 -11.99 -6.98 5.62
C TYR A 57 -10.98 -6.38 6.61
N ASP A 58 -10.76 -7.04 7.73
CA ASP A 58 -9.70 -6.71 8.69
C ASP A 58 -8.81 -7.94 8.91
N SER A 59 -7.52 -7.84 8.58
CA SER A 59 -6.59 -8.96 8.76
C SER A 59 -6.21 -9.23 10.22
N LYS A 60 -6.49 -8.31 11.16
CA LYS A 60 -6.22 -8.45 12.59
C LYS A 60 -7.23 -9.35 13.26
N THR A 61 -8.51 -9.05 13.03
CA THR A 61 -9.62 -9.84 13.58
C THR A 61 -10.01 -10.98 12.66
N GLY A 62 -9.66 -10.93 11.38
CA GLY A 62 -10.14 -11.87 10.37
C GLY A 62 -11.59 -11.63 9.98
N ASP A 63 -12.20 -10.52 10.40
CA ASP A 63 -13.58 -10.22 10.05
C ASP A 63 -13.68 -9.86 8.58
N TYR A 64 -14.43 -10.65 7.84
CA TYR A 64 -14.72 -10.43 6.43
C TYR A 64 -16.23 -10.33 6.24
N GLN A 65 -16.68 -9.21 5.68
CA GLN A 65 -18.07 -9.02 5.29
C GLN A 65 -18.16 -8.59 3.83
N TYR A 66 -19.10 -9.20 3.10
CA TYR A 66 -19.38 -8.84 1.72
C TYR A 66 -20.85 -9.05 1.37
N VAL A 67 -21.34 -8.31 0.39
CA VAL A 67 -22.67 -8.51 -0.20
C VAL A 67 -22.58 -9.57 -1.29
N ASN A 68 -23.37 -10.63 -1.16
CA ASN A 68 -23.41 -11.70 -2.15
C ASN A 68 -24.34 -11.35 -3.33
N SER A 69 -24.39 -12.24 -4.34
CA SER A 69 -25.26 -12.08 -5.52
C SER A 69 -26.77 -12.05 -5.23
N LYS A 70 -27.18 -12.38 -4.01
CA LYS A 70 -28.57 -12.34 -3.53
C LYS A 70 -28.85 -11.09 -2.68
N ASP A 71 -28.00 -10.07 -2.80
CA ASP A 71 -28.08 -8.82 -2.04
C ASP A 71 -28.08 -9.01 -0.52
N SER A 72 -27.53 -10.14 -0.05
CA SER A 72 -27.45 -10.47 1.37
C SER A 72 -26.04 -10.21 1.89
N LEU A 73 -25.95 -9.58 3.06
CA LEU A 73 -24.69 -9.36 3.76
C LEU A 73 -24.22 -10.68 4.38
N VAL A 74 -23.13 -11.23 3.85
CA VAL A 74 -22.44 -12.39 4.40
C VAL A 74 -21.33 -11.88 5.32
N LYS A 75 -21.26 -12.44 6.53
CA LYS A 75 -20.16 -12.21 7.48
C LYS A 75 -19.49 -13.55 7.73
N MET A 76 -18.17 -13.57 7.62
CA MET A 76 -17.36 -14.76 7.88
C MET A 76 -16.02 -14.37 8.47
N HIS A 77 -15.35 -15.36 9.06
CA HIS A 77 -14.03 -15.18 9.63
C HIS A 77 -12.98 -15.72 8.66
N LEU A 78 -12.37 -14.83 7.89
CA LEU A 78 -11.36 -15.13 6.89
C LEU A 78 -9.99 -14.72 7.41
N LYS A 79 -9.04 -15.66 7.49
CA LYS A 79 -7.68 -15.37 7.95
C LYS A 79 -6.68 -15.51 6.81
N LEU A 80 -6.07 -14.39 6.40
CA LEU A 80 -4.93 -14.40 5.49
C LEU A 80 -3.70 -15.00 6.19
N THR A 81 -2.91 -15.76 5.43
CA THR A 81 -1.64 -16.30 5.95
C THR A 81 -0.58 -15.21 6.00
N LYS A 82 0.50 -15.45 6.75
CA LYS A 82 1.63 -14.51 6.79
C LYS A 82 2.24 -14.28 5.40
N ASP A 83 2.27 -15.30 4.56
CA ASP A 83 2.80 -15.22 3.20
C ASP A 83 1.91 -14.37 2.29
N ASP A 84 0.59 -14.46 2.44
CA ASP A 84 -0.35 -13.60 1.71
C ASP A 84 -0.15 -12.13 2.11
N LEU A 85 -0.04 -11.86 3.41
CA LEU A 85 0.18 -10.52 3.94
C LEU A 85 1.53 -9.95 3.50
N LEU A 86 2.58 -10.79 3.49
CA LEU A 86 3.92 -10.41 3.02
C LEU A 86 3.90 -10.09 1.53
N TYR A 87 3.18 -10.89 0.74
CA TYR A 87 3.01 -10.65 -0.69
C TYR A 87 2.30 -9.33 -0.95
N LEU A 88 1.16 -9.07 -0.30
CA LEU A 88 0.42 -7.82 -0.45
C LEU A 88 1.25 -6.60 -0.02
N HIS A 89 2.00 -6.72 1.08
CA HIS A 89 2.93 -5.69 1.52
C HIS A 89 4.02 -5.37 0.48
N ARG A 90 4.65 -6.41 -0.10
CA ARG A 90 5.66 -6.24 -1.16
C ARG A 90 5.05 -5.60 -2.40
N LYS A 91 3.89 -6.09 -2.82
CA LYS A 91 3.18 -5.55 -3.98
C LYS A 91 2.81 -4.08 -3.80
N ALA A 92 2.34 -3.69 -2.62
CA ALA A 92 2.07 -2.29 -2.28
C ALA A 92 3.36 -1.44 -2.33
N ALA A 93 4.49 -1.98 -1.84
CA ALA A 93 5.77 -1.29 -1.94
C ALA A 93 6.26 -1.14 -3.39
N ASP A 94 6.14 -2.18 -4.22
CA ASP A 94 6.53 -2.17 -5.63
C ASP A 94 5.71 -1.15 -6.44
N LEU A 95 4.43 -1.00 -6.11
CA LEU A 95 3.52 -0.03 -6.72
C LEU A 95 3.69 1.40 -6.18
N GLY A 96 4.53 1.61 -5.17
CA GLY A 96 4.76 2.93 -4.59
C GLY A 96 3.64 3.42 -3.67
N PHE A 97 2.83 2.53 -3.11
CA PHE A 97 1.66 2.86 -2.27
C PHE A 97 1.97 3.81 -1.11
N TRP A 98 3.22 3.79 -0.62
CA TRP A 98 3.67 4.66 0.46
C TRP A 98 3.66 6.15 0.09
N ASP A 99 3.86 6.48 -1.19
CA ASP A 99 3.88 7.85 -1.72
C ASP A 99 2.49 8.30 -2.25
N PHE A 100 1.48 7.42 -2.29
CA PHE A 100 0.13 7.77 -2.79
C PHE A 100 -0.53 8.88 -1.95
N PRO A 101 -1.31 9.79 -2.55
CA PRO A 101 -2.19 10.67 -1.80
C PRO A 101 -3.10 9.91 -0.83
N VAL A 102 -3.46 10.54 0.30
CA VAL A 102 -4.39 9.93 1.26
C VAL A 102 -5.80 9.87 0.69
N ASP A 103 -6.15 10.84 -0.14
CA ASP A 103 -7.46 11.00 -0.74
C ASP A 103 -7.30 11.17 -2.26
N GLU A 104 -7.78 10.18 -2.99
CA GLU A 104 -7.85 10.12 -4.44
C GLU A 104 -9.33 10.02 -4.86
N THR A 105 -10.18 10.79 -4.18
CA THR A 105 -11.58 10.98 -4.57
C THR A 105 -11.69 12.18 -5.51
N LYS A 106 -12.75 12.17 -6.33
CA LYS A 106 -13.11 13.33 -7.16
C LYS A 106 -13.82 14.37 -6.27
N ASP A 107 -13.70 15.66 -6.62
CA ASP A 107 -14.53 16.71 -6.02
C ASP A 107 -16.03 16.35 -6.11
N ASP A 108 -16.68 16.36 -4.95
CA ASP A 108 -18.02 15.84 -4.63
C ASP A 108 -19.19 16.57 -5.34
N THR A 109 -18.87 17.46 -6.28
CA THR A 109 -19.83 18.31 -7.01
C THR A 109 -20.67 17.54 -8.02
N ALA A 110 -20.21 16.37 -8.46
CA ALA A 110 -20.97 15.49 -9.33
C ALA A 110 -21.26 14.19 -8.57
N LYS A 111 -22.48 14.05 -8.01
CA LYS A 111 -23.02 12.86 -7.34
C LYS A 111 -23.08 11.63 -8.28
N ILE A 112 -21.95 11.23 -8.84
CA ILE A 112 -21.81 10.06 -9.69
C ILE A 112 -21.63 8.88 -8.75
N ARG A 113 -22.40 7.81 -8.99
CA ARG A 113 -22.25 6.56 -8.24
C ARG A 113 -21.04 5.83 -8.77
N SER A 114 -19.93 5.87 -8.04
CA SER A 114 -18.69 5.19 -8.40
C SER A 114 -18.21 4.24 -7.30
N PRO A 115 -17.56 3.13 -7.67
CA PRO A 115 -16.90 2.27 -6.70
C PRO A 115 -15.79 3.02 -5.94
N ARG A 116 -15.88 2.99 -4.60
CA ARG A 116 -14.88 3.54 -3.69
C ARG A 116 -14.17 2.42 -2.96
N TYR A 117 -12.86 2.56 -2.87
CA TYR A 117 -11.96 1.62 -2.23
C TYR A 117 -11.20 2.32 -1.12
N TYR A 118 -11.09 1.66 0.02
CA TYR A 118 -10.33 2.11 1.16
C TYR A 118 -9.31 1.04 1.51
N ILE A 119 -8.04 1.40 1.44
CA ILE A 119 -6.91 0.51 1.70
C ILE A 119 -6.11 1.12 2.83
N GLU A 120 -5.92 0.37 3.91
CA GLU A 120 -5.13 0.79 5.05
C GLU A 120 -4.16 -0.31 5.45
N PHE A 121 -2.88 0.05 5.55
CA PHE A 121 -1.82 -0.78 6.11
C PHE A 121 -1.39 -0.18 7.45
N ASN A 122 -1.59 -0.93 8.52
CA ASN A 122 -1.24 -0.60 9.89
C ASN A 122 0.09 -1.26 10.28
N TYR A 123 1.03 -0.45 10.74
CA TYR A 123 2.29 -0.89 11.33
C TYR A 123 2.38 -0.40 12.77
N LYS A 124 3.27 -1.01 13.56
CA LYS A 124 3.47 -0.66 14.98
C LYS A 124 3.74 0.83 15.23
N ARG A 125 4.37 1.51 14.27
CA ARG A 125 4.80 2.92 14.41
C ARG A 125 4.06 3.90 13.50
N LYS A 126 3.40 3.41 12.45
CA LYS A 126 2.79 4.25 11.41
C LYS A 126 1.69 3.49 10.70
N SER A 127 0.66 4.20 10.23
CA SER A 127 -0.34 3.67 9.33
C SER A 127 -0.37 4.46 8.04
N LYS A 128 -0.63 3.78 6.92
CA LYS A 128 -0.89 4.40 5.63
C LYS A 128 -2.29 4.01 5.19
N LYS A 129 -3.13 5.01 4.95
CA LYS A 129 -4.48 4.86 4.42
C LYS A 129 -4.59 5.62 3.10
N VAL A 130 -5.30 5.03 2.15
CA VAL A 130 -5.60 5.59 0.84
C VAL A 130 -7.06 5.31 0.54
N THR A 131 -7.80 6.36 0.19
CA THR A 131 -9.15 6.26 -0.35
C THR A 131 -9.09 6.53 -1.85
N PHE A 132 -9.43 5.52 -2.65
CA PHE A 132 -9.43 5.61 -4.11
C PHE A 132 -10.86 5.52 -4.64
N ASP A 133 -11.20 6.41 -5.58
CA ASP A 133 -12.48 6.40 -6.28
C ASP A 133 -12.25 6.04 -7.74
N GLU A 134 -13.02 5.09 -8.29
CA GLU A 134 -12.88 4.70 -9.70
C GLU A 134 -13.19 5.87 -10.66
N ALA A 135 -13.95 6.87 -10.19
CA ALA A 135 -14.21 8.11 -10.93
C ALA A 135 -13.10 9.16 -10.79
N TYR A 136 -11.96 8.82 -10.18
CA TYR A 136 -10.81 9.71 -10.03
C TYR A 136 -10.20 10.04 -11.39
N ASN A 137 -10.13 11.32 -11.72
CA ASN A 137 -9.58 11.83 -12.99
C ASN A 137 -8.12 12.35 -12.83
N GLY A 138 -7.34 11.79 -11.91
CA GLY A 138 -5.96 12.21 -11.68
C GLY A 138 -4.92 11.53 -12.57
N ASP A 139 -3.72 11.29 -12.04
CA ASP A 139 -2.62 10.67 -12.79
C ASP A 139 -2.99 9.23 -13.20
N PRO A 140 -3.01 8.90 -14.51
CA PRO A 140 -3.29 7.55 -15.00
C PRO A 140 -2.40 6.47 -14.39
N LYS A 141 -1.16 6.79 -14.00
CA LYS A 141 -0.26 5.85 -13.33
C LYS A 141 -0.72 5.48 -11.92
N LEU A 142 -1.27 6.45 -11.18
CA LEU A 142 -1.83 6.20 -9.85
C LEU A 142 -3.09 5.35 -9.97
N ILE A 143 -3.93 5.63 -10.97
CA ILE A 143 -5.14 4.84 -11.24
C ILE A 143 -4.76 3.38 -11.52
N ASP A 144 -3.86 3.13 -12.49
CA ASP A 144 -3.39 1.77 -12.82
C ASP A 144 -2.76 1.07 -11.61
N ALA A 145 -1.94 1.78 -10.84
CA ALA A 145 -1.32 1.20 -9.64
C ALA A 145 -2.34 0.83 -8.56
N ASN A 146 -3.37 1.65 -8.32
CA ASN A 146 -4.45 1.32 -7.41
C ASN A 146 -5.28 0.13 -7.90
N GLU A 147 -5.67 0.12 -9.18
CA GLU A 147 -6.42 -0.99 -9.78
C GLU A 147 -5.66 -2.31 -9.65
N GLN A 148 -4.35 -2.31 -9.92
CA GLN A 148 -3.50 -3.48 -9.74
C GLN A 148 -3.46 -3.93 -8.28
N LEU A 149 -3.27 -3.00 -7.32
CA LEU A 149 -3.25 -3.36 -5.90
C LEU A 149 -4.58 -3.94 -5.44
N ILE A 150 -5.70 -3.31 -5.81
CA ILE A 150 -7.06 -3.76 -5.49
C ILE A 150 -7.32 -5.16 -6.05
N LYS A 151 -6.91 -5.40 -7.31
CA LYS A 151 -7.05 -6.72 -7.96
C LYS A 151 -6.28 -7.80 -7.19
N GLU A 152 -5.05 -7.52 -6.79
CA GLU A 152 -4.22 -8.47 -6.03
C GLU A 152 -4.81 -8.75 -4.64
N ILE A 153 -5.30 -7.71 -3.93
CA ILE A 153 -5.99 -7.89 -2.65
C ILE A 153 -7.22 -8.78 -2.81
N LYS A 154 -8.09 -8.49 -3.80
CA LYS A 154 -9.28 -9.30 -4.08
C LYS A 154 -8.91 -10.75 -4.43
N SER A 155 -7.87 -10.96 -5.23
CA SER A 155 -7.37 -12.30 -5.57
C SER A 155 -6.96 -13.05 -4.31
N LYS A 156 -6.19 -12.44 -3.41
CA LYS A 156 -5.74 -13.10 -2.17
C LYS A 156 -6.87 -13.39 -1.19
N LEU A 157 -7.88 -12.53 -1.12
CA LEU A 157 -9.09 -12.80 -0.35
C LEU A 157 -9.86 -14.01 -0.94
N SER A 158 -10.02 -14.06 -2.26
CA SER A 158 -10.66 -15.20 -2.94
C SER A 158 -9.89 -16.50 -2.75
N ASP A 159 -8.55 -16.48 -2.84
CA ASP A 159 -7.69 -17.64 -2.61
C ASP A 159 -7.79 -18.14 -1.17
N ALA A 160 -7.89 -17.23 -0.21
CA ALA A 160 -8.10 -17.57 1.20
C ALA A 160 -9.49 -18.16 1.44
N GLU A 161 -10.54 -17.62 0.81
CA GLU A 161 -11.90 -18.14 0.92
C GLU A 161 -12.00 -19.56 0.32
N GLY A 162 -11.37 -19.78 -0.83
CA GLY A 162 -11.29 -21.09 -1.46
C GLY A 162 -10.60 -22.14 -0.58
N ARG A 163 -9.53 -21.76 0.13
CA ARG A 163 -8.84 -22.64 1.10
C ARG A 163 -9.69 -22.98 2.32
N GLN A 164 -10.57 -22.09 2.76
CA GLN A 164 -11.47 -22.33 3.90
C GLN A 164 -12.70 -23.18 3.53
N LYS A 165 -13.08 -23.21 2.26
CA LYS A 165 -14.22 -23.99 1.75
C LYS A 165 -13.85 -25.43 1.34
N GLN A 166 -12.56 -25.77 1.32
CA GLN A 166 -12.05 -27.14 1.14
C GLN A 166 -11.99 -27.89 2.48
#